data_AF-A0A4S9XJK4-F1
#
_entry.id   AF-A0A4S9XJK4-F1
#
_cell.length_a   1.000
_cell.length_b   1.000
_cell.length_c   1.000
_cell.angle_alpha   90.00
_cell.angle_beta   90.00
_cell.angle_gamma   90.00
#
_symmetry.space_group_name_H-M   'P 1'
#
loop_
_entity.id
_entity.type
_entity.pdbx_description
1 polymer ?
#
loop_
_entity_poly.entity_id
_entity_poly.type
_entity_poly.pdbx_seq_one_letter_code
_entity_poly.pdbx_strand_id
1 'polypeptide(L)'
;MQFISLVLITVVCTVDCTAGRCVLGYNWGQTVDFSKLNAALDFYPMLWSNAAAATSSWFANAQTAIDHGSTALLAFNEPDACYSGSACMDVKTSVAAYKQYMEPFAGKAFFGSPAVTNDGGAGGATWLKNFIGNCTGCHIDFVCMHWYSNKWAGATYFKEQVEAIREVAGGRPIVVTEFGLSVDDQWSDYTNAELAQFLQEVMVWMDNQDDIQGYAYFMDTPGSLINSAGTALSDTGVLYNNYTVAKSTSSGVSGTSSSTSTTSTSQATLSPSMSQSRSTVSSASSISSLSFNHATSTISIASLSSSTTTSSRGFSSALVASSSSVTLNPQSTRTATSSASTMVASSKSSTSLASSSPSSIQILSAYLADANVTTVANSVFLQEGNLVIDTKDLVSALSITDPWHGNNNTLSILYSYGVHLYIFTAAEQTGAYNITPSTISASAQVPTIATTHGASISIIGAVWGLLQVKTSSVFESLDYQQAIGWGFQVDSDLFGVDGMPGVAKVGIVWFRNATGSLQAIVGRENGWVKF
;
A
#
# COMPACT_ATOMS: atom_id res chain seq x y z
N MET A 1 -13.12 -9.41 -44.30
CA MET A 1 -12.57 -10.44 -43.40
C MET A 1 -13.23 -10.21 -42.05
N GLN A 2 -14.09 -11.14 -41.62
CA GLN A 2 -14.90 -11.04 -40.39
C GLN A 2 -13.97 -11.03 -39.17
N PHE A 3 -13.93 -9.91 -38.45
CA PHE A 3 -13.32 -9.86 -37.13
C PHE A 3 -14.24 -10.63 -36.18
N ILE A 4 -13.73 -11.71 -35.61
CA ILE A 4 -14.40 -12.46 -34.55
C ILE A 4 -14.47 -11.51 -33.35
N SER A 5 -15.68 -11.00 -33.11
CA SER A 5 -16.09 -10.28 -31.91
C SER A 5 -16.09 -11.27 -30.73
N LEU A 6 -14.92 -11.68 -30.26
CA LEU A 6 -14.78 -12.21 -28.91
C LEU A 6 -14.96 -11.02 -27.98
N VAL A 7 -16.11 -10.98 -27.32
CA VAL A 7 -16.39 -10.02 -26.29
C VAL A 7 -15.60 -10.48 -25.08
N LEU A 8 -14.48 -9.80 -24.88
CA LEU A 8 -13.63 -9.88 -23.71
C LEU A 8 -14.42 -9.29 -22.53
N ILE A 9 -14.62 -10.11 -21.50
CA ILE A 9 -15.33 -9.74 -20.28
C ILE A 9 -14.60 -10.47 -19.16
N THR A 10 -14.00 -9.67 -18.29
CA THR A 10 -13.30 -10.06 -17.07
C THR A 10 -13.86 -11.34 -16.46
N VAL A 11 -13.06 -12.41 -16.49
CA VAL A 11 -13.39 -13.72 -15.90
C VAL A 11 -13.22 -13.64 -14.39
N VAL A 12 -14.23 -13.23 -13.63
CA VAL A 12 -14.13 -13.33 -12.16
C VAL A 12 -14.27 -14.80 -11.74
N CYS A 13 -13.33 -15.29 -10.93
CA CYS A 13 -13.51 -16.52 -10.20
C CYS A 13 -14.39 -16.26 -8.97
N THR A 14 -15.48 -17.01 -8.81
CA THR A 14 -15.77 -17.80 -7.59
C THR A 14 -17.07 -18.61 -7.67
N VAL A 15 -16.96 -19.83 -7.12
CA VAL A 15 -17.94 -20.80 -6.59
C VAL A 15 -19.42 -20.65 -6.95
N ASP A 16 -19.89 -21.59 -7.78
CA ASP A 16 -21.22 -22.21 -7.79
C ASP A 16 -22.44 -21.28 -7.62
N CYS A 17 -23.06 -20.90 -8.75
CA CYS A 17 -24.26 -20.08 -8.83
C CYS A 17 -25.52 -20.66 -8.13
N THR A 18 -25.42 -21.84 -7.51
CA THR A 18 -26.54 -22.44 -6.76
C THR A 18 -26.68 -21.90 -5.32
N ALA A 19 -25.71 -21.11 -4.83
CA ALA A 19 -25.70 -20.58 -3.45
C ALA A 19 -25.74 -19.04 -3.31
N GLY A 20 -26.03 -18.28 -4.38
CA GLY A 20 -26.31 -16.84 -4.29
C GLY A 20 -25.09 -15.90 -4.29
N ARG A 21 -24.09 -16.14 -5.14
CA ARG A 21 -22.98 -15.19 -5.41
C ARG A 21 -22.89 -14.92 -6.91
N CYS A 22 -23.00 -13.65 -7.32
CA CYS A 22 -22.94 -13.22 -8.72
C CYS A 22 -21.49 -13.01 -9.18
N VAL A 23 -21.18 -13.41 -10.42
CA VAL A 23 -19.87 -13.17 -11.04
C VAL A 23 -19.90 -11.79 -11.70
N LEU A 24 -19.22 -10.82 -11.10
CA LEU A 24 -19.09 -9.44 -11.61
C LEU A 24 -18.51 -9.43 -13.03
N GLY A 25 -19.11 -8.67 -13.93
CA GLY A 25 -18.50 -8.23 -15.20
C GLY A 25 -18.65 -6.72 -15.39
N TYR A 26 -17.57 -6.02 -15.75
CA TYR A 26 -17.62 -4.60 -16.08
C TYR A 26 -16.53 -4.25 -17.10
N ASN A 27 -16.65 -3.08 -17.74
CA ASN A 27 -15.78 -2.67 -18.85
C ASN A 27 -15.42 -1.17 -18.82
N TRP A 28 -15.44 -0.54 -17.63
CA TRP A 28 -15.36 0.92 -17.42
C TRP A 28 -16.45 1.77 -18.08
N GLY A 29 -17.34 1.14 -18.84
CA GLY A 29 -18.43 1.76 -19.55
C GLY A 29 -19.78 1.54 -18.88
N GLN A 30 -20.79 2.14 -19.48
CA GLN A 30 -22.18 2.08 -18.99
C GLN A 30 -23.02 1.05 -19.74
N THR A 31 -22.46 0.45 -20.80
CA THR A 31 -23.20 -0.38 -21.74
C THR A 31 -22.39 -1.60 -22.13
N VAL A 32 -23.11 -2.68 -22.40
CA VAL A 32 -22.59 -3.92 -22.98
C VAL A 32 -23.53 -4.41 -24.07
N ASP A 33 -23.01 -5.19 -25.02
CA ASP A 33 -23.84 -5.96 -25.93
C ASP A 33 -24.35 -7.20 -25.18
N PHE A 34 -25.55 -7.12 -24.60
CA PHE A 34 -26.16 -8.23 -23.84
C PHE A 34 -26.30 -9.53 -24.65
N SER A 35 -26.33 -9.45 -25.99
CA SER A 35 -26.37 -10.65 -26.84
C SER A 35 -25.04 -11.41 -26.88
N LYS A 36 -23.96 -10.77 -26.45
CA LYS A 36 -22.60 -11.31 -26.40
C LYS A 36 -22.03 -11.39 -24.99
N LEU A 37 -22.72 -10.85 -24.00
CA LEU A 37 -22.38 -11.01 -22.59
C LEU A 37 -22.43 -12.50 -22.25
N ASN A 38 -21.37 -13.01 -21.61
CA ASN A 38 -21.41 -14.35 -21.04
C ASN A 38 -22.56 -14.40 -20.02
N ALA A 39 -23.53 -15.29 -20.23
CA ALA A 39 -24.72 -15.38 -19.39
C ALA A 39 -24.43 -15.75 -17.92
N ALA A 40 -23.20 -16.18 -17.61
CA ALA A 40 -22.74 -16.39 -16.24
C ALA A 40 -22.34 -15.09 -15.51
N LEU A 41 -22.16 -13.99 -16.25
CA LEU A 41 -21.71 -12.71 -15.70
C LEU A 41 -22.89 -11.76 -15.48
N ASP A 42 -22.84 -11.06 -14.35
CA ASP A 42 -23.71 -9.94 -14.04
C ASP A 42 -22.99 -8.64 -14.41
N PHE A 43 -23.51 -7.94 -15.41
CA PHE A 43 -22.87 -6.71 -15.91
C PHE A 43 -23.17 -5.53 -15.00
N TYR A 44 -22.14 -4.96 -14.37
CA TYR A 44 -22.27 -3.75 -13.56
C TYR A 44 -21.85 -2.54 -14.41
N PRO A 45 -22.79 -1.67 -14.84
CA PRO A 45 -22.44 -0.46 -15.55
C PRO A 45 -21.73 0.52 -14.61
N MET A 46 -20.77 1.26 -15.14
CA MET A 46 -19.96 2.21 -14.38
C MET A 46 -20.23 3.66 -14.79
N LEU A 47 -20.57 4.50 -13.81
CA LEU A 47 -20.46 5.94 -13.97
C LEU A 47 -19.02 6.36 -13.73
N TRP A 48 -18.22 6.36 -14.80
CA TRP A 48 -16.77 6.52 -14.72
C TRP A 48 -16.31 7.87 -14.11
N SER A 49 -16.98 8.99 -14.41
CA SER A 49 -16.71 10.31 -13.81
C SER A 49 -17.92 11.24 -13.87
N ASN A 50 -17.79 12.47 -13.37
CA ASN A 50 -18.80 13.53 -13.52
C ASN A 50 -18.73 14.29 -14.86
N ALA A 51 -17.85 13.89 -15.79
CA ALA A 51 -17.76 14.54 -17.10
C ALA A 51 -19.09 14.43 -17.87
N ALA A 52 -19.43 15.44 -18.66
CA ALA A 52 -20.68 15.47 -19.43
C ALA A 52 -20.85 14.25 -20.36
N ALA A 53 -19.72 13.75 -20.91
CA ALA A 53 -19.70 12.56 -21.74
C ALA A 53 -20.14 11.29 -20.98
N ALA A 54 -19.85 11.19 -19.68
CA ALA A 54 -20.31 10.09 -18.84
C ALA A 54 -21.73 10.35 -18.31
N THR A 55 -22.04 11.56 -17.87
CA THR A 55 -23.30 11.83 -17.16
C THR A 55 -24.52 11.99 -18.08
N SER A 56 -24.34 12.41 -19.33
CA SER A 56 -25.45 12.71 -20.25
C SER A 56 -26.33 11.50 -20.62
N SER A 57 -25.75 10.31 -20.70
CA SER A 57 -26.45 9.05 -21.04
C SER A 57 -26.64 8.11 -19.84
N TRP A 58 -26.06 8.46 -18.68
CA TRP A 58 -26.02 7.61 -17.49
C TRP A 58 -27.40 7.08 -17.08
N PHE A 59 -28.40 7.98 -16.95
CA PHE A 59 -29.71 7.56 -16.46
C PHE A 59 -30.38 6.51 -17.34
N ALA A 60 -30.27 6.67 -18.66
CA ALA A 60 -30.87 5.73 -19.61
C ALA A 60 -30.09 4.40 -19.64
N ASN A 61 -28.76 4.46 -19.64
CA ASN A 61 -27.90 3.28 -19.71
C ASN A 61 -27.97 2.44 -18.44
N ALA A 62 -27.90 3.07 -17.27
CA ALA A 62 -28.03 2.37 -15.98
C ALA A 62 -29.41 1.72 -15.83
N GLN A 63 -30.50 2.41 -16.20
CA GLN A 63 -31.83 1.80 -16.19
C GLN A 63 -31.92 0.62 -17.17
N THR A 64 -31.34 0.75 -18.38
CA THR A 64 -31.31 -0.35 -19.35
C THR A 64 -30.57 -1.56 -18.81
N ALA A 65 -29.45 -1.36 -18.11
CA ALA A 65 -28.69 -2.45 -17.50
C ALA A 65 -29.49 -3.13 -16.37
N ILE A 66 -30.13 -2.35 -15.50
CA ILE A 66 -31.02 -2.87 -14.44
C ILE A 66 -32.16 -3.69 -15.05
N ASP A 67 -32.79 -3.19 -16.12
CA ASP A 67 -33.88 -3.88 -16.81
C ASP A 67 -33.42 -5.21 -17.45
N HIS A 68 -32.12 -5.34 -17.74
CA HIS A 68 -31.48 -6.58 -18.22
C HIS A 68 -30.91 -7.46 -17.10
N GLY A 69 -31.17 -7.13 -15.83
CA GLY A 69 -30.81 -7.95 -14.68
C GLY A 69 -29.55 -7.52 -13.94
N SER A 70 -28.96 -6.37 -14.27
CA SER A 70 -27.83 -5.82 -13.52
C SER A 70 -28.20 -5.61 -12.05
N THR A 71 -27.50 -6.28 -11.13
CA THR A 71 -27.80 -6.17 -9.70
C THR A 71 -27.09 -5.02 -9.01
N ALA A 72 -26.07 -4.42 -9.63
CA ALA A 72 -25.29 -3.35 -9.03
C ALA A 72 -24.79 -2.30 -10.04
N LEU A 73 -24.53 -1.10 -9.53
CA LEU A 73 -23.96 0.02 -10.28
C LEU A 73 -22.61 0.42 -9.67
N LEU A 74 -21.59 0.61 -10.51
CA LEU A 74 -20.28 1.10 -10.10
C LEU A 74 -20.20 2.62 -10.22
N ALA A 75 -19.52 3.24 -9.27
CA ALA A 75 -19.22 4.68 -9.26
C ALA A 75 -17.73 4.94 -9.56
N PHE A 76 -17.40 6.23 -9.71
CA PHE A 76 -16.21 6.81 -10.34
C PHE A 76 -14.90 6.01 -10.27
N ASN A 77 -14.16 6.01 -11.38
CA ASN A 77 -12.89 5.30 -11.54
C ASN A 77 -11.72 6.15 -11.08
N GLU A 78 -11.09 5.81 -9.97
CA GLU A 78 -9.91 6.50 -9.44
C GLU A 78 -10.12 8.02 -9.35
N PRO A 79 -11.16 8.48 -8.65
CA PRO A 79 -11.38 9.91 -8.47
C PRO A 79 -10.24 10.59 -7.68
N ASP A 80 -9.50 9.82 -6.91
CA ASP A 80 -8.41 10.24 -6.03
C ASP A 80 -7.08 10.50 -6.75
N ALA A 81 -6.98 10.13 -8.04
CA ALA A 81 -5.79 10.38 -8.86
C ALA A 81 -6.09 11.28 -10.07
N CYS A 82 -5.06 11.91 -10.62
CA CYS A 82 -5.17 12.86 -11.74
C CYS A 82 -4.15 12.57 -12.86
N TYR A 83 -4.21 11.35 -13.39
CA TYR A 83 -3.50 10.90 -14.59
C TYR A 83 -4.47 10.40 -15.69
N SER A 84 -3.94 10.16 -16.89
CA SER A 84 -4.74 9.59 -17.99
C SER A 84 -5.23 8.19 -17.62
N GLY A 85 -6.54 8.01 -17.50
CA GLY A 85 -7.14 6.76 -17.01
C GLY A 85 -7.85 6.88 -15.66
N SER A 86 -7.72 8.03 -14.99
CA SER A 86 -8.39 8.35 -13.72
C SER A 86 -9.46 9.42 -13.88
N ALA A 87 -10.48 9.41 -13.02
CA ALA A 87 -11.59 10.36 -13.07
C ALA A 87 -11.21 11.77 -12.59
N CYS A 88 -10.17 11.91 -11.73
CA CYS A 88 -9.67 13.17 -11.20
C CYS A 88 -10.78 14.06 -10.61
N MET A 89 -11.32 13.63 -9.48
CA MET A 89 -12.44 14.28 -8.79
C MET A 89 -12.17 14.43 -7.30
N ASP A 90 -12.18 15.68 -6.81
CA ASP A 90 -12.11 15.92 -5.37
C ASP A 90 -13.34 15.36 -4.61
N VAL A 91 -13.20 15.13 -3.31
CA VAL A 91 -14.25 14.55 -2.45
C VAL A 91 -15.58 15.30 -2.55
N LYS A 92 -15.56 16.64 -2.56
CA LYS A 92 -16.78 17.46 -2.58
C LYS A 92 -17.51 17.29 -3.91
N THR A 93 -16.76 17.32 -5.01
CA THR A 93 -17.27 17.10 -6.36
C THR A 93 -17.84 15.68 -6.51
N SER A 94 -17.14 14.67 -6.00
CA SER A 94 -17.61 13.28 -6.00
C SER A 94 -18.88 13.07 -5.19
N VAL A 95 -19.01 13.66 -4.00
CA VAL A 95 -20.24 13.58 -3.19
C VAL A 95 -21.43 14.20 -3.93
N ALA A 96 -21.24 15.38 -4.54
CA ALA A 96 -22.30 16.04 -5.31
C ALA A 96 -22.73 15.19 -6.52
N ALA A 97 -21.77 14.64 -7.26
CA ALA A 97 -22.05 13.78 -8.41
C ALA A 97 -22.73 12.47 -8.01
N TYR A 98 -22.28 11.83 -6.92
CA TYR A 98 -22.87 10.58 -6.43
C TYR A 98 -24.34 10.77 -6.06
N LYS A 99 -24.64 11.84 -5.30
CA LYS A 99 -26.01 12.22 -4.97
C LYS A 99 -26.86 12.53 -6.19
N GLN A 100 -26.28 13.16 -7.20
CA GLN A 100 -27.03 13.54 -8.40
C GLN A 100 -27.32 12.34 -9.31
N TYR A 101 -26.37 11.42 -9.46
CA TYR A 101 -26.41 10.41 -10.53
C TYR A 101 -26.59 8.98 -10.03
N MET A 102 -26.11 8.62 -8.83
CA MET A 102 -26.27 7.27 -8.29
C MET A 102 -27.56 7.13 -7.48
N GLU A 103 -27.80 8.04 -6.53
CA GLU A 103 -28.97 7.99 -5.63
C GLU A 103 -30.35 7.84 -6.30
N PRO A 104 -30.61 8.38 -7.51
CA PRO A 104 -31.90 8.15 -8.19
C PRO A 104 -32.22 6.68 -8.50
N PHE A 105 -31.24 5.78 -8.38
CA PHE A 105 -31.42 4.33 -8.56
C PHE A 105 -31.64 3.58 -7.24
N ALA A 106 -31.72 4.27 -6.10
CA ALA A 106 -31.76 3.62 -4.78
C ALA A 106 -32.97 2.67 -4.71
N GLY A 107 -32.73 1.45 -4.23
CA GLY A 107 -33.74 0.39 -4.18
C GLY A 107 -33.97 -0.36 -5.50
N LYS A 108 -33.23 -0.04 -6.58
CA LYS A 108 -33.25 -0.78 -7.85
C LYS A 108 -32.02 -1.65 -8.08
N ALA A 109 -30.88 -1.28 -7.50
CA ALA A 109 -29.60 -1.97 -7.59
C ALA A 109 -28.73 -1.62 -6.37
N PHE A 110 -27.70 -2.43 -6.09
CA PHE A 110 -26.68 -2.13 -5.10
C PHE A 110 -25.66 -1.13 -5.63
N PHE A 111 -25.13 -0.25 -4.79
CA PHE A 111 -24.15 0.75 -5.20
C PHE A 111 -22.76 0.49 -4.66
N GLY A 112 -21.79 0.51 -5.57
CA GLY A 112 -20.38 0.58 -5.21
C GLY A 112 -20.00 1.99 -4.76
N SER A 113 -19.03 2.08 -3.86
CA SER A 113 -18.27 3.32 -3.68
C SER A 113 -17.55 3.70 -4.97
N PRO A 114 -17.04 4.93 -5.10
CA PRO A 114 -15.97 5.19 -6.06
C PRO A 114 -14.81 4.22 -5.82
N ALA A 115 -14.20 3.72 -6.89
CA ALA A 115 -13.06 2.81 -6.81
C ALA A 115 -11.78 3.64 -6.70
N VAL A 116 -11.08 3.55 -5.57
CA VAL A 116 -9.87 4.35 -5.30
C VAL A 116 -8.60 3.58 -5.67
N THR A 117 -7.51 4.31 -5.95
CA THR A 117 -6.19 3.72 -6.17
C THR A 117 -5.63 3.11 -4.88
N ASN A 118 -4.44 2.50 -4.96
CA ASN A 118 -3.66 2.12 -3.78
C ASN A 118 -2.65 3.20 -3.35
N ASP A 119 -2.91 4.47 -3.67
CA ASP A 119 -2.08 5.59 -3.26
C ASP A 119 -2.15 5.84 -1.74
N GLY A 120 -1.01 6.27 -1.19
CA GLY A 120 -0.91 6.72 0.19
C GLY A 120 -1.36 8.17 0.40
N GLY A 121 -1.17 8.67 1.62
CA GLY A 121 -1.41 10.08 1.95
C GLY A 121 -2.88 10.47 1.82
N ALA A 122 -3.18 11.40 0.90
CA ALA A 122 -4.54 11.90 0.67
C ALA A 122 -5.36 11.05 -0.32
N GLY A 123 -4.73 10.12 -1.05
CA GLY A 123 -5.37 9.18 -1.97
C GLY A 123 -5.88 7.91 -1.29
N GLY A 124 -6.28 6.93 -2.10
CA GLY A 124 -6.64 5.58 -1.66
C GLY A 124 -7.66 5.54 -0.53
N ALA A 125 -7.34 4.77 0.51
CA ALA A 125 -8.20 4.60 1.68
C ALA A 125 -8.53 5.94 2.38
N THR A 126 -7.60 6.90 2.40
CA THR A 126 -7.85 8.22 3.01
C THR A 126 -8.89 9.01 2.21
N TRP A 127 -8.77 9.04 0.89
CA TRP A 127 -9.76 9.69 0.03
C TRP A 127 -11.13 9.05 0.21
N LEU A 128 -11.19 7.72 0.20
CA LEU A 128 -12.43 6.98 0.36
C LEU A 128 -13.09 7.23 1.72
N LYS A 129 -12.31 7.25 2.81
CA LYS A 129 -12.79 7.58 4.16
C LYS A 129 -13.43 8.97 4.19
N ASN A 130 -12.78 9.94 3.54
CA ASN A 130 -13.31 11.30 3.43
C ASN A 130 -14.59 11.34 2.58
N PHE A 131 -14.64 10.62 1.46
CA PHE A 131 -15.84 10.52 0.65
C PHE A 131 -17.02 9.93 1.43
N ILE A 132 -16.86 8.76 2.04
CA ILE A 132 -17.92 8.09 2.82
C ILE A 132 -18.36 8.98 4.00
N GLY A 133 -17.42 9.62 4.70
CA GLY A 133 -17.72 10.53 5.81
C GLY A 133 -18.48 11.79 5.41
N ASN A 134 -18.26 12.31 4.18
CA ASN A 134 -18.93 13.51 3.68
C ASN A 134 -20.21 13.22 2.89
N CYS A 135 -20.40 12.00 2.37
CA CYS A 135 -21.59 11.59 1.61
C CYS A 135 -22.78 11.25 2.53
N THR A 136 -23.20 12.23 3.34
CA THR A 136 -24.36 12.06 4.24
C THR A 136 -25.63 11.76 3.45
N GLY A 137 -26.27 10.63 3.74
CA GLY A 137 -27.49 10.17 3.06
C GLY A 137 -27.26 9.47 1.72
N CYS A 138 -26.01 9.14 1.37
CA CYS A 138 -25.72 8.30 0.21
C CYS A 138 -25.90 6.81 0.55
N HIS A 139 -26.42 6.03 -0.38
CA HIS A 139 -26.45 4.58 -0.32
C HIS A 139 -25.12 4.04 -0.86
N ILE A 140 -24.39 3.28 -0.05
CA ILE A 140 -23.15 2.61 -0.45
C ILE A 140 -23.25 1.22 0.12
N ASP A 141 -23.48 0.23 -0.75
CA ASP A 141 -23.75 -1.15 -0.36
C ASP A 141 -22.46 -1.98 -0.31
N PHE A 142 -21.47 -1.64 -1.14
CA PHE A 142 -20.14 -2.24 -1.13
C PHE A 142 -19.06 -1.21 -1.47
N VAL A 143 -17.83 -1.52 -1.10
CA VAL A 143 -16.65 -0.68 -1.32
C VAL A 143 -15.80 -1.23 -2.45
N CYS A 144 -15.44 -0.37 -3.40
CA CYS A 144 -14.56 -0.69 -4.52
C CYS A 144 -13.13 -0.21 -4.23
N MET A 145 -12.15 -1.01 -4.63
CA MET A 145 -10.73 -0.64 -4.56
C MET A 145 -9.95 -1.20 -5.74
N HIS A 146 -8.88 -0.49 -6.11
CA HIS A 146 -7.87 -0.95 -7.04
C HIS A 146 -6.57 -1.25 -6.30
N TRP A 147 -5.76 -2.14 -6.87
CA TRP A 147 -4.41 -2.38 -6.40
C TRP A 147 -3.45 -2.72 -7.53
N TYR A 148 -2.39 -1.92 -7.63
CA TYR A 148 -1.30 -2.09 -8.57
C TYR A 148 0.01 -1.90 -7.85
N SER A 149 0.88 -2.89 -7.94
CA SER A 149 2.24 -2.75 -7.43
C SER A 149 3.18 -3.78 -8.03
N ASN A 150 4.45 -3.65 -7.72
CA ASN A 150 5.45 -4.57 -8.24
C ASN A 150 5.40 -5.91 -7.50
N LYS A 151 6.03 -6.93 -8.08
CA LYS A 151 6.07 -8.29 -7.47
C LYS A 151 6.69 -8.34 -6.07
N TRP A 152 7.51 -7.35 -5.68
CA TRP A 152 8.17 -7.29 -4.37
C TRP A 152 7.23 -6.77 -3.28
N ALA A 153 6.34 -5.83 -3.62
CA ALA A 153 5.19 -5.52 -2.80
C ALA A 153 4.25 -6.73 -2.70
N GLY A 154 3.93 -7.32 -3.87
CA GLY A 154 3.32 -8.63 -4.01
C GLY A 154 2.05 -8.83 -3.18
N ALA A 155 1.80 -10.08 -2.79
CA ALA A 155 0.59 -10.47 -2.07
C ALA A 155 0.51 -9.86 -0.66
N THR A 156 1.65 -9.57 -0.01
CA THR A 156 1.67 -8.96 1.33
C THR A 156 1.09 -7.56 1.31
N TYR A 157 1.59 -6.68 0.43
CA TYR A 157 1.10 -5.31 0.33
C TYR A 157 -0.33 -5.23 -0.21
N PHE A 158 -0.72 -6.16 -1.09
CA PHE A 158 -2.11 -6.34 -1.48
C PHE A 158 -3.03 -6.54 -0.26
N LYS A 159 -2.67 -7.47 0.64
CA LYS A 159 -3.45 -7.75 1.85
C LYS A 159 -3.49 -6.55 2.79
N GLU A 160 -2.36 -5.84 2.97
CA GLU A 160 -2.31 -4.61 3.78
C GLU A 160 -3.25 -3.52 3.25
N GLN A 161 -3.30 -3.31 1.92
CA GLN A 161 -4.22 -2.36 1.31
C GLN A 161 -5.68 -2.78 1.53
N VAL A 162 -5.99 -4.07 1.42
CA VAL A 162 -7.33 -4.59 1.69
C VAL A 162 -7.72 -4.35 3.16
N GLU A 163 -6.82 -4.52 4.13
CA GLU A 163 -7.10 -4.19 5.54
C GLU A 163 -7.37 -2.69 5.75
N ALA A 164 -6.63 -1.80 5.07
CA ALA A 164 -6.88 -0.36 5.13
C ALA A 164 -8.27 -0.01 4.56
N ILE A 165 -8.65 -0.63 3.45
CA ILE A 165 -9.98 -0.49 2.85
C ILE A 165 -11.06 -1.09 3.75
N ARG A 166 -10.79 -2.21 4.43
CA ARG A 166 -11.71 -2.86 5.37
C ARG A 166 -12.09 -1.96 6.55
N GLU A 167 -11.14 -1.19 7.09
CA GLU A 167 -11.43 -0.20 8.12
C GLU A 167 -12.46 0.84 7.61
N VAL A 168 -12.26 1.33 6.38
CA VAL A 168 -13.12 2.33 5.74
C VAL A 168 -14.48 1.74 5.35
N ALA A 169 -14.50 0.46 4.95
CA ALA A 169 -15.70 -0.25 4.57
C ALA A 169 -16.67 -0.40 5.74
N GLY A 170 -16.19 -0.42 6.99
CA GLY A 170 -17.03 -0.38 8.18
C GLY A 170 -18.02 -1.55 8.24
N GLY A 171 -17.60 -2.73 7.79
CA GLY A 171 -18.40 -3.95 7.70
C GLY A 171 -19.21 -4.11 6.40
N ARG A 172 -19.12 -3.17 5.46
CA ARG A 172 -19.64 -3.36 4.10
C ARG A 172 -18.74 -4.35 3.34
N PRO A 173 -19.31 -5.15 2.42
CA PRO A 173 -18.54 -5.91 1.45
C PRO A 173 -17.51 -5.10 0.69
N ILE A 174 -16.38 -5.74 0.37
CA ILE A 174 -15.32 -5.22 -0.48
C ILE A 174 -15.38 -5.93 -1.84
N VAL A 175 -15.22 -5.16 -2.91
CA VAL A 175 -15.05 -5.65 -4.28
C VAL A 175 -13.74 -5.08 -4.81
N VAL A 176 -12.79 -5.95 -5.12
CA VAL A 176 -11.50 -5.56 -5.72
C VAL A 176 -11.70 -5.44 -7.22
N THR A 177 -12.14 -4.27 -7.68
CA THR A 177 -12.53 -4.07 -9.09
C THR A 177 -11.34 -4.12 -10.04
N GLU A 178 -10.14 -3.86 -9.54
CA GLU A 178 -8.90 -4.04 -10.28
C GLU A 178 -7.79 -4.53 -9.36
N PHE A 179 -7.04 -5.55 -9.79
CA PHE A 179 -5.74 -5.85 -9.21
C PHE A 179 -4.78 -6.43 -10.23
N GLY A 180 -3.50 -6.13 -10.07
CA GLY A 180 -2.46 -6.69 -10.93
C GLY A 180 -1.06 -6.30 -10.48
N LEU A 181 -0.06 -7.01 -11.00
CA LEU A 181 1.32 -6.59 -10.83
C LEU A 181 1.70 -5.56 -11.91
N SER A 182 2.32 -4.44 -11.51
CA SER A 182 2.86 -3.38 -12.38
C SER A 182 4.09 -2.70 -11.76
N VAL A 183 4.88 -1.98 -12.56
CA VAL A 183 5.98 -1.12 -12.09
C VAL A 183 5.83 0.24 -12.78
N ASP A 184 5.69 1.33 -12.03
CA ASP A 184 5.60 2.71 -12.57
C ASP A 184 4.54 2.88 -13.68
N ASP A 185 3.34 2.33 -13.49
CA ASP A 185 2.30 2.24 -14.53
C ASP A 185 2.81 1.63 -15.85
N GLN A 186 3.81 0.76 -15.77
CA GLN A 186 4.22 -0.13 -16.83
C GLN A 186 3.96 -1.56 -16.38
N TRP A 187 3.22 -2.27 -17.21
CA TRP A 187 2.99 -3.70 -17.12
C TRP A 187 4.30 -4.38 -17.48
N SER A 188 5.23 -4.40 -16.52
CA SER A 188 6.55 -5.01 -16.70
C SER A 188 6.39 -6.45 -17.16
N ASP A 189 7.33 -6.93 -17.97
CA ASP A 189 7.40 -8.33 -18.43
C ASP A 189 7.71 -9.27 -17.25
N TYR A 190 6.73 -9.48 -16.38
CA TYR A 190 6.76 -10.54 -15.38
C TYR A 190 6.68 -11.88 -16.09
N THR A 191 7.46 -12.83 -15.62
CA THR A 191 7.37 -14.20 -16.12
C THR A 191 6.01 -14.79 -15.73
N ASN A 192 5.51 -15.72 -16.54
CA ASN A 192 4.26 -16.43 -16.24
C ASN A 192 4.30 -17.11 -14.85
N ALA A 193 5.48 -17.52 -14.38
CA ALA A 193 5.66 -18.09 -13.05
C ALA A 193 5.47 -17.07 -11.92
N GLU A 194 5.95 -15.84 -12.09
CA GLU A 194 5.77 -14.76 -11.09
C GLU A 194 4.32 -14.30 -11.02
N LEU A 195 3.68 -14.12 -12.18
CA LEU A 195 2.25 -13.81 -12.25
C LEU A 195 1.41 -14.94 -11.62
N ALA A 196 1.74 -16.20 -11.93
CA ALA A 196 1.08 -17.37 -11.37
C ALA A 196 1.20 -17.42 -9.85
N GLN A 197 2.41 -17.19 -9.31
CA GLN A 197 2.65 -17.21 -7.87
C GLN A 197 1.82 -16.15 -7.15
N PHE A 198 1.83 -14.90 -7.65
CA PHE A 198 1.03 -13.83 -7.08
C PHE A 198 -0.46 -14.14 -7.13
N LEU A 199 -0.98 -14.51 -8.31
CA LEU A 199 -2.40 -14.82 -8.52
C LEU A 199 -2.88 -15.95 -7.63
N GLN A 200 -2.13 -17.06 -7.56
CA GLN A 200 -2.46 -18.19 -6.71
C GLN A 200 -2.51 -17.80 -5.23
N GLU A 201 -1.65 -16.91 -4.77
CA GLU A 201 -1.65 -16.47 -3.39
C GLU A 201 -2.82 -15.53 -3.07
N VAL A 202 -3.01 -14.47 -3.85
CA VAL A 202 -4.02 -13.45 -3.54
C VAL A 202 -5.44 -13.96 -3.78
N MET A 203 -5.68 -14.78 -4.81
CA MET A 203 -7.01 -15.34 -5.05
C MET A 203 -7.43 -16.32 -3.96
N VAL A 204 -6.52 -17.23 -3.55
CA VAL A 204 -6.80 -18.15 -2.44
C VAL A 204 -7.04 -17.38 -1.15
N TRP A 205 -6.29 -16.31 -0.90
CA TRP A 205 -6.49 -15.49 0.27
C TRP A 205 -7.85 -14.77 0.23
N MET A 206 -8.20 -14.14 -0.89
CA MET A 206 -9.47 -13.42 -1.07
C MET A 206 -10.69 -14.33 -0.91
N ASP A 207 -10.65 -15.55 -1.46
CA ASP A 207 -11.72 -16.54 -1.32
C ASP A 207 -11.99 -16.98 0.12
N ASN A 208 -10.98 -16.85 0.98
CA ASN A 208 -11.08 -17.16 2.40
C ASN A 208 -11.47 -15.94 3.25
N GLN A 209 -11.71 -14.77 2.66
CA GLN A 209 -12.22 -13.59 3.35
C GLN A 209 -13.75 -13.51 3.20
N ASP A 210 -14.49 -13.49 4.30
CA ASP A 210 -15.96 -13.43 4.27
C ASP A 210 -16.51 -12.09 3.74
N ASP A 211 -15.72 -11.02 3.86
CA ASP A 211 -16.09 -9.67 3.48
C ASP A 211 -15.68 -9.28 2.05
N ILE A 212 -14.88 -10.10 1.36
CA ILE A 212 -14.56 -9.89 -0.06
C ILE A 212 -15.59 -10.64 -0.91
N GLN A 213 -16.40 -9.91 -1.66
CA GLN A 213 -17.51 -10.48 -2.45
C GLN A 213 -17.19 -10.61 -3.94
N GLY A 214 -16.07 -10.07 -4.41
CA GLY A 214 -15.63 -10.22 -5.78
C GLY A 214 -14.28 -9.56 -6.04
N TYR A 215 -13.57 -10.04 -7.06
CA TYR A 215 -12.30 -9.48 -7.50
C TYR A 215 -12.09 -9.65 -9.01
N ALA A 216 -11.46 -8.68 -9.65
CA ALA A 216 -11.25 -8.64 -11.10
C ALA A 216 -9.78 -8.35 -11.43
N TYR A 217 -9.10 -9.31 -12.06
CA TYR A 217 -7.71 -9.11 -12.50
C TYR A 217 -7.66 -8.16 -13.68
N PHE A 218 -6.68 -7.25 -13.69
CA PHE A 218 -6.48 -6.30 -14.77
C PHE A 218 -5.55 -6.88 -15.87
N MET A 219 -6.03 -7.23 -17.06
CA MET A 219 -7.41 -7.18 -17.55
C MET A 219 -7.54 -8.15 -18.74
N ASP A 220 -8.76 -8.30 -19.23
CA ASP A 220 -9.03 -9.05 -20.45
C ASP A 220 -8.59 -8.22 -21.67
N THR A 221 -7.32 -8.33 -22.06
CA THR A 221 -6.74 -7.67 -23.24
C THR A 221 -5.56 -8.48 -23.81
N PRO A 222 -5.24 -8.38 -25.13
CA PRO A 222 -4.01 -8.97 -25.69
C PRO A 222 -2.75 -8.50 -24.95
N GLY A 223 -1.93 -9.46 -24.53
CA GLY A 223 -0.73 -9.21 -23.71
C GLY A 223 -0.97 -9.31 -22.20
N SER A 224 -2.21 -9.47 -21.75
CA SER A 224 -2.56 -9.77 -20.34
C SER A 224 -3.27 -11.12 -20.27
N LEU A 225 -4.58 -11.20 -20.00
CA LEU A 225 -5.32 -12.47 -19.95
C LEU A 225 -5.55 -13.09 -21.35
N ILE A 226 -5.42 -12.32 -22.42
CA ILE A 226 -5.48 -12.82 -23.80
C ILE A 226 -4.07 -12.84 -24.38
N ASN A 227 -3.78 -13.86 -25.18
CA ASN A 227 -2.51 -13.93 -25.90
C ASN A 227 -2.31 -12.71 -26.81
N SER A 228 -1.07 -12.40 -27.17
CA SER A 228 -0.76 -11.23 -27.99
C SER A 228 -1.44 -11.25 -29.38
N ALA A 229 -1.87 -12.41 -29.86
CA ALA A 229 -2.59 -12.56 -31.12
C ALA A 229 -4.10 -12.25 -31.02
N GLY A 230 -4.66 -12.12 -29.81
CA GLY A 230 -6.09 -11.91 -29.60
C GLY A 230 -6.95 -13.14 -29.91
N THR A 231 -6.37 -14.34 -29.99
CA THR A 231 -7.06 -15.55 -30.50
C THR A 231 -7.35 -16.60 -29.45
N ALA A 232 -6.70 -16.53 -28.29
CA ALA A 232 -6.89 -17.45 -27.17
C ALA A 232 -6.46 -16.81 -25.85
N LEU A 233 -6.77 -17.47 -24.72
CA LEU A 233 -6.23 -17.10 -23.42
C LEU A 233 -4.69 -17.15 -23.43
N SER A 234 -4.04 -16.25 -22.71
CA SER A 234 -2.62 -16.36 -22.35
C SER A 234 -2.42 -17.41 -21.26
N ASP A 235 -1.18 -17.74 -20.90
CA ASP A 235 -0.92 -18.62 -19.75
C ASP A 235 -1.52 -18.08 -18.43
N THR A 236 -1.41 -16.76 -18.22
CA THR A 236 -2.06 -16.06 -17.09
C THR A 236 -3.58 -16.13 -17.20
N GLY A 237 -4.14 -15.96 -18.40
CA GLY A 237 -5.56 -16.13 -18.68
C GLY A 237 -6.07 -17.53 -18.37
N VAL A 238 -5.32 -18.56 -18.75
CA VAL A 238 -5.63 -19.96 -18.44
C VAL A 238 -5.59 -20.19 -16.93
N LEU A 239 -4.59 -19.67 -16.23
CA LEU A 239 -4.49 -19.78 -14.78
C LEU A 239 -5.67 -19.12 -14.07
N TYR A 240 -6.00 -17.88 -14.47
CA TYR A 240 -7.09 -17.12 -13.88
C TYR A 240 -8.45 -17.76 -14.18
N ASN A 241 -8.67 -18.24 -15.40
CA ASN A 241 -9.91 -18.89 -15.82
C ASN A 241 -10.11 -20.28 -15.20
N ASN A 242 -9.03 -21.04 -15.00
CA ASN A 242 -9.11 -22.42 -14.47
C ASN A 242 -8.91 -22.49 -12.95
N TYR A 243 -8.74 -21.35 -12.29
CA TYR A 243 -8.64 -21.32 -10.85
C TYR A 243 -9.92 -21.89 -10.22
N THR A 244 -9.77 -22.86 -9.33
CA THR A 244 -10.87 -23.50 -8.61
C THR A 244 -10.60 -23.37 -7.13
N VAL A 245 -11.65 -23.04 -6.37
CA VAL A 245 -11.51 -22.69 -4.95
C VAL A 245 -11.04 -23.90 -4.15
N ALA A 246 -9.80 -23.83 -3.66
CA ALA A 246 -9.30 -24.75 -2.66
C ALA A 246 -9.86 -24.34 -1.29
N LYS A 247 -11.12 -24.67 -1.02
CA LYS A 247 -11.64 -24.55 0.34
C LYS A 247 -10.85 -25.52 1.20
N SER A 248 -10.04 -24.99 2.12
CA SER A 248 -9.42 -25.76 3.19
C SER A 248 -10.53 -26.52 3.93
N THR A 249 -10.73 -27.78 3.55
CA THR A 249 -11.44 -28.71 4.41
C THR A 249 -10.54 -28.88 5.62
N SER A 250 -10.98 -28.39 6.77
CA SER A 250 -10.40 -28.73 8.06
C SER A 250 -10.54 -30.24 8.27
N SER A 251 -9.61 -31.00 7.71
CA SER A 251 -9.43 -32.41 8.01
C SER A 251 -8.91 -32.47 9.43
N GLY A 252 -9.85 -32.67 10.37
CA GLY A 252 -9.52 -33.05 11.73
C GLY A 252 -8.55 -34.22 11.69
N VAL A 253 -7.35 -33.99 12.21
CA VAL A 253 -6.33 -35.00 12.43
C VAL A 253 -6.95 -36.08 13.32
N SER A 254 -7.35 -37.20 12.73
CA SER A 254 -7.67 -38.41 13.46
C SER A 254 -6.36 -39.01 13.96
N GLY A 255 -6.01 -38.66 15.20
CA GLY A 255 -5.04 -39.40 15.98
C GLY A 255 -5.61 -40.75 16.36
N THR A 256 -4.95 -41.81 15.90
CA THR A 256 -5.16 -43.19 16.27
C THR A 256 -5.12 -43.35 17.79
N SER A 257 -6.22 -43.84 18.39
CA SER A 257 -6.22 -44.42 19.74
C SER A 257 -7.29 -45.49 19.83
N SER A 258 -6.82 -46.73 19.85
CA SER A 258 -7.55 -47.96 20.12
C SER A 258 -8.06 -48.00 21.58
N SER A 259 -9.35 -48.24 21.80
CA SER A 259 -9.84 -49.23 22.77
C SER A 259 -11.38 -49.31 22.83
N THR A 260 -11.86 -50.53 22.61
CA THR A 260 -12.96 -51.24 23.29
C THR A 260 -14.38 -50.66 23.23
N SER A 261 -15.19 -51.37 22.46
CA SER A 261 -16.64 -51.33 22.42
C SER A 261 -17.28 -51.79 23.74
N THR A 262 -18.27 -51.04 24.20
CA THR A 262 -19.34 -51.58 25.06
C THR A 262 -20.66 -50.93 24.67
N THR A 263 -21.58 -51.78 24.24
CA THR A 263 -22.95 -51.44 23.82
C THR A 263 -23.82 -51.18 25.03
N SER A 264 -24.62 -50.11 25.05
CA SER A 264 -25.92 -50.11 25.72
C SER A 264 -26.84 -48.99 25.22
N THR A 265 -28.12 -49.28 25.33
CA THR A 265 -29.27 -48.73 24.63
C THR A 265 -29.99 -47.67 25.47
N SER A 266 -30.69 -46.74 24.79
CA SER A 266 -31.93 -46.03 25.19
C SER A 266 -31.97 -45.21 26.51
N GLN A 267 -32.33 -43.93 26.42
CA GLN A 267 -33.68 -43.43 26.74
C GLN A 267 -33.77 -41.89 26.68
N ALA A 268 -34.89 -41.43 26.14
CA ALA A 268 -35.34 -40.05 26.18
C ALA A 268 -35.86 -39.68 27.58
N THR A 269 -35.59 -38.45 28.04
CA THR A 269 -36.43 -37.80 29.05
C THR A 269 -36.53 -36.29 28.80
N LEU A 270 -37.72 -35.78 29.08
CA LEU A 270 -38.29 -34.47 28.73
C LEU A 270 -37.86 -33.33 29.69
N SER A 271 -37.72 -32.12 29.10
CA SER A 271 -38.21 -30.80 29.57
C SER A 271 -37.66 -30.21 30.92
N PRO A 272 -37.86 -28.91 31.25
CA PRO A 272 -38.73 -27.91 30.61
C PRO A 272 -38.15 -26.51 30.34
N SER A 273 -38.93 -25.77 29.55
CA SER A 273 -38.86 -24.34 29.26
C SER A 273 -39.03 -23.45 30.49
N MET A 274 -38.42 -22.26 30.45
CA MET A 274 -39.00 -21.07 31.05
C MET A 274 -38.89 -19.86 30.12
N SER A 275 -40.03 -19.21 29.93
CA SER A 275 -40.25 -17.95 29.23
C SER A 275 -40.25 -16.80 30.25
N GLN A 276 -39.83 -15.59 29.83
CA GLN A 276 -40.28 -14.26 30.30
C GLN A 276 -39.55 -13.21 29.43
N SER A 277 -40.19 -12.43 28.54
CA SER A 277 -40.90 -11.14 28.76
C SER A 277 -39.95 -10.02 29.28
N ARG A 278 -39.91 -8.75 28.85
CA ARG A 278 -40.88 -7.86 28.19
C ARG A 278 -40.21 -6.47 27.87
N SER A 279 -40.54 -5.89 26.70
CA SER A 279 -40.81 -4.46 26.35
C SER A 279 -39.89 -3.26 26.66
N THR A 280 -39.50 -2.58 25.57
CA THR A 280 -39.63 -1.14 25.19
C THR A 280 -40.03 -0.06 26.21
N VAL A 281 -39.45 1.16 26.09
CA VAL A 281 -40.12 2.44 25.73
C VAL A 281 -39.11 3.60 25.55
N SER A 282 -39.43 4.48 24.60
CA SER A 282 -38.80 5.70 24.09
C SER A 282 -38.84 6.93 25.01
N SER A 283 -38.00 7.95 24.74
CA SER A 283 -38.38 9.38 24.86
C SER A 283 -37.37 10.35 24.23
N ALA A 284 -37.88 11.46 23.70
CA ALA A 284 -37.23 12.49 22.89
C ALA A 284 -36.98 13.81 23.67
N SER A 285 -36.50 14.85 22.94
CA SER A 285 -36.48 16.31 23.22
C SER A 285 -35.19 16.86 23.88
N SER A 286 -34.64 18.07 23.63
CA SER A 286 -34.85 19.17 22.68
C SER A 286 -33.87 20.35 23.01
N ILE A 287 -33.41 21.11 22.00
CA ILE A 287 -33.04 22.58 21.93
C ILE A 287 -31.78 23.06 22.72
N SER A 288 -30.77 23.73 22.13
CA SER A 288 -30.76 25.19 21.86
C SER A 288 -29.58 25.68 20.99
N SER A 289 -29.89 26.70 20.20
CA SER A 289 -29.07 27.50 19.27
C SER A 289 -28.17 28.56 19.93
N LEU A 290 -27.01 28.84 19.33
CA LEU A 290 -26.34 30.14 19.39
C LEU A 290 -25.84 30.52 17.98
N SER A 291 -26.21 31.72 17.55
CA SER A 291 -25.84 32.34 16.27
C SER A 291 -24.73 33.37 16.49
N PHE A 292 -23.80 33.50 15.55
CA PHE A 292 -23.03 34.73 15.31
C PHE A 292 -22.87 34.96 13.80
N ASN A 293 -23.16 36.19 13.37
CA ASN A 293 -23.12 36.65 11.98
C ASN A 293 -21.77 37.33 11.66
N HIS A 294 -21.24 36.97 10.49
CA HIS A 294 -20.55 37.77 9.46
C HIS A 294 -19.50 38.85 9.82
N ALA A 295 -18.32 38.70 9.21
CA ALA A 295 -17.64 39.78 8.49
C ALA A 295 -16.85 39.23 7.29
N THR A 296 -17.07 39.88 6.15
CA THR A 296 -16.58 39.64 4.79
C THR A 296 -15.12 40.06 4.59
N SER A 297 -14.41 39.38 3.68
CA SER A 297 -13.32 39.99 2.90
C SER A 297 -13.22 39.35 1.52
N THR A 298 -13.60 40.15 0.52
CA THR A 298 -13.43 39.97 -0.92
C THR A 298 -11.96 40.10 -1.33
N ILE A 299 -11.45 39.16 -2.13
CA ILE A 299 -10.21 39.35 -2.90
C ILE A 299 -10.58 39.45 -4.38
N SER A 300 -10.24 40.60 -4.96
CA SER A 300 -10.41 40.93 -6.38
C SER A 300 -9.46 40.10 -7.24
N ILE A 301 -10.01 39.49 -8.30
CA ILE A 301 -9.26 38.85 -9.38
C ILE A 301 -8.98 39.93 -10.42
N ALA A 302 -7.70 40.25 -10.64
CA ALA A 302 -7.26 41.02 -11.80
C ALA A 302 -6.69 40.03 -12.84
N SER A 303 -7.41 39.93 -13.96
CA SER A 303 -7.00 39.28 -15.20
C SER A 303 -5.88 40.07 -15.88
N LEU A 304 -4.86 39.37 -16.40
CA LEU A 304 -4.13 39.81 -17.58
C LEU A 304 -3.84 38.63 -18.50
N SER A 305 -4.34 38.77 -19.72
CA SER A 305 -4.18 37.92 -20.89
C SER A 305 -2.99 38.38 -21.74
N SER A 306 -2.66 37.57 -22.76
CA SER A 306 -1.81 37.84 -23.94
C SER A 306 -0.29 37.68 -23.75
N SER A 307 0.50 37.13 -24.68
CA SER A 307 0.27 36.55 -26.01
C SER A 307 1.57 35.89 -26.50
N THR A 308 1.41 34.93 -27.41
CA THR A 308 2.38 34.25 -28.28
C THR A 308 3.36 35.18 -29.03
N THR A 309 4.60 34.71 -29.25
CA THR A 309 5.26 34.85 -30.57
C THR A 309 6.30 33.74 -30.84
N THR A 310 6.32 33.37 -32.10
CA THR A 310 6.88 32.24 -32.85
C THR A 310 8.36 32.39 -33.23
N SER A 311 8.98 31.26 -33.64
CA SER A 311 9.88 31.05 -34.82
C SER A 311 11.17 30.29 -34.44
N SER A 312 11.78 29.43 -35.27
CA SER A 312 11.42 28.70 -36.50
C SER A 312 12.63 27.83 -36.93
N ARG A 313 12.38 26.70 -37.62
CA ARG A 313 13.27 25.95 -38.56
C ARG A 313 14.52 25.29 -37.93
N GLY A 314 14.81 24.00 -38.06
CA GLY A 314 14.61 23.04 -39.16
C GLY A 314 15.99 22.67 -39.72
N PHE A 315 16.34 21.39 -39.84
CA PHE A 315 17.09 20.76 -40.95
C PHE A 315 17.46 19.29 -40.66
N SER A 316 17.61 18.56 -41.77
CA SER A 316 17.50 17.12 -41.97
C SER A 316 18.76 16.28 -41.72
N SER A 317 18.54 14.96 -41.74
CA SER A 317 19.44 13.80 -41.75
C SER A 317 20.61 13.82 -42.73
N ALA A 318 21.71 13.11 -42.39
CA ALA A 318 22.37 12.12 -43.26
C ALA A 318 23.47 11.31 -42.53
N LEU A 319 23.57 10.04 -42.91
CA LEU A 319 24.52 9.00 -42.49
C LEU A 319 25.96 9.23 -43.00
N VAL A 320 26.98 8.79 -42.25
CA VAL A 320 28.19 8.12 -42.80
C VAL A 320 28.76 7.14 -41.78
N ALA A 321 29.06 5.91 -42.23
CA ALA A 321 29.78 4.87 -41.50
C ALA A 321 31.28 4.96 -41.78
N SER A 322 32.13 4.61 -40.80
CA SER A 322 33.42 3.95 -41.08
C SER A 322 34.03 3.31 -39.83
N SER A 323 34.28 2.02 -39.95
CA SER A 323 35.14 1.14 -39.17
C SER A 323 36.62 1.57 -39.17
N SER A 324 37.39 1.24 -38.11
CA SER A 324 38.58 0.35 -38.19
C SER A 324 39.44 0.30 -36.90
N SER A 325 39.69 -0.95 -36.48
CA SER A 325 40.94 -1.54 -35.94
C SER A 325 41.72 -0.92 -34.76
N VAL A 326 41.85 -1.75 -33.73
CA VAL A 326 42.75 -1.66 -32.57
C VAL A 326 44.10 -2.32 -32.89
N THR A 327 45.20 -1.66 -32.52
CA THR A 327 46.56 -2.23 -32.50
C THR A 327 47.17 -2.05 -31.11
N LEU A 328 47.89 -3.06 -30.61
CA LEU A 328 48.45 -3.17 -29.26
C LEU A 328 49.93 -2.73 -29.15
N ASN A 329 50.26 -2.20 -27.96
CA ASN A 329 51.52 -2.23 -27.18
C ASN A 329 52.68 -1.25 -27.46
N PRO A 330 53.67 -1.02 -26.53
CA PRO A 330 53.68 -1.05 -25.05
C PRO A 330 54.44 0.12 -24.32
N GLN A 331 54.33 0.13 -22.98
CA GLN A 331 55.32 0.51 -21.93
C GLN A 331 55.55 1.96 -21.43
N SER A 332 55.21 2.13 -20.12
CA SER A 332 56.03 2.61 -18.98
C SER A 332 56.21 4.11 -18.67
N THR A 333 55.68 4.60 -17.52
CA THR A 333 56.42 4.89 -16.25
C THR A 333 55.69 5.88 -15.30
N ARG A 334 55.71 5.55 -13.98
CA ARG A 334 55.89 6.43 -12.78
C ARG A 334 54.87 7.55 -12.48
N THR A 335 54.50 7.93 -11.24
CA THR A 335 54.56 7.49 -9.81
C THR A 335 53.64 8.48 -9.07
N ALA A 336 52.94 8.09 -8.00
CA ALA A 336 52.62 9.03 -6.92
C ALA A 336 52.36 8.28 -5.60
N THR A 337 52.97 8.82 -4.55
CA THR A 337 53.27 8.22 -3.26
C THR A 337 52.20 8.56 -2.22
N SER A 338 52.09 7.70 -1.21
CA SER A 338 51.25 7.75 -0.02
C SER A 338 51.65 8.82 1.01
N SER A 339 50.73 9.10 1.94
CA SER A 339 51.05 9.37 3.35
C SER A 339 49.92 8.87 4.24
N ALA A 340 50.28 8.01 5.20
CA ALA A 340 49.42 7.33 6.16
C ALA A 340 49.45 8.02 7.52
N SER A 341 48.47 7.70 8.38
CA SER A 341 48.58 7.66 9.85
C SER A 341 47.31 6.99 10.42
N THR A 342 47.24 6.21 11.49
CA THR A 342 48.11 5.25 12.19
C THR A 342 47.15 4.44 13.06
N MET A 343 47.23 3.11 13.04
CA MET A 343 46.38 2.22 13.85
C MET A 343 46.85 2.15 15.30
N VAL A 344 45.90 2.08 16.25
CA VAL A 344 46.13 1.56 17.60
C VAL A 344 45.28 0.30 17.75
N ALA A 345 45.96 -0.84 17.84
CA ALA A 345 45.36 -2.12 18.18
C ALA A 345 45.26 -2.25 19.71
N SER A 346 44.17 -2.85 20.19
CA SER A 346 44.12 -3.42 21.53
C SER A 346 43.60 -4.87 21.47
N SER A 347 44.26 -5.71 22.24
CA SER A 347 44.34 -7.17 22.14
C SER A 347 43.08 -7.92 22.57
N LYS A 348 42.84 -9.06 21.91
CA LYS A 348 41.88 -10.10 22.30
C LYS A 348 42.21 -10.68 23.69
N SER A 349 41.20 -10.82 24.53
CA SER A 349 41.16 -11.81 25.61
C SER A 349 39.83 -12.54 25.54
N SER A 350 39.90 -13.86 25.31
CA SER A 350 38.79 -14.80 25.34
C SER A 350 38.59 -15.29 26.77
N THR A 351 37.48 -14.90 27.40
CA THR A 351 36.91 -15.63 28.53
C THR A 351 35.39 -15.65 28.39
N SER A 352 34.83 -16.86 28.34
CA SER A 352 33.39 -17.08 28.38
C SER A 352 32.85 -16.66 29.75
N LEU A 353 32.13 -15.55 29.78
CA LEU A 353 31.30 -15.12 30.89
C LEU A 353 29.87 -15.05 30.37
N ALA A 354 28.96 -15.76 31.05
CA ALA A 354 27.53 -15.63 30.82
C ALA A 354 27.15 -14.15 30.83
N SER A 355 26.67 -13.64 29.69
CA SER A 355 26.31 -12.24 29.54
C SER A 355 25.07 -11.95 30.37
N SER A 356 25.24 -11.31 31.52
CA SER A 356 24.15 -10.53 32.11
C SER A 356 23.79 -9.44 31.11
N SER A 357 22.58 -9.51 30.56
CA SER A 357 22.08 -8.46 29.66
C SER A 357 22.15 -7.12 30.39
N PRO A 358 22.61 -6.03 29.74
CA PRO A 358 22.59 -4.72 30.36
C PRO A 358 21.16 -4.36 30.77
N SER A 359 20.98 -4.01 32.04
CA SER A 359 19.69 -3.64 32.63
C SER A 359 19.32 -2.17 32.39
N SER A 360 19.94 -1.53 31.39
CA SER A 360 19.73 -0.12 31.03
C SER A 360 19.64 0.06 29.53
N ILE A 361 18.96 1.14 29.10
CA ILE A 361 18.81 1.50 27.69
C ILE A 361 20.17 1.90 27.11
N GLN A 362 20.45 1.49 25.86
CA GLN A 362 21.68 1.85 25.14
C GLN A 362 21.35 2.40 23.74
N ILE A 363 21.86 3.59 23.39
CA ILE A 363 21.72 4.14 22.04
C ILE A 363 22.79 3.51 21.14
N LEU A 364 22.34 2.82 20.09
CA LEU A 364 23.21 2.15 19.13
C LEU A 364 23.53 3.03 17.92
N SER A 365 22.56 3.83 17.48
CA SER A 365 22.70 4.76 16.36
C SER A 365 21.66 5.87 16.47
N ALA A 366 22.04 7.11 16.18
CA ALA A 366 21.13 8.25 16.18
C ALA A 366 21.45 9.22 15.04
N TYR A 367 20.40 9.77 14.43
CA TYR A 367 20.46 10.75 13.36
C TYR A 367 19.51 11.91 13.62
N LEU A 368 19.96 13.14 13.35
CA LEU A 368 19.09 14.30 13.21
C LEU A 368 19.09 14.69 11.73
N ALA A 369 17.95 14.55 11.06
CA ALA A 369 17.89 14.49 9.60
C ALA A 369 18.92 13.47 9.06
N ASP A 370 19.88 13.92 8.25
CA ASP A 370 20.94 13.08 7.68
C ASP A 370 22.28 13.17 8.43
N ALA A 371 22.36 13.94 9.52
CA ALA A 371 23.56 14.03 10.34
C ALA A 371 23.61 12.93 11.40
N ASN A 372 24.71 12.17 11.41
CA ASN A 372 24.97 11.18 12.45
C ASN A 372 25.32 11.88 13.77
N VAL A 373 24.45 11.72 14.77
CA VAL A 373 24.58 12.32 16.10
C VAL A 373 24.77 11.27 17.19
N THR A 374 25.08 10.02 16.83
CA THR A 374 25.14 8.86 17.75
C THR A 374 25.99 9.12 18.98
N THR A 375 27.21 9.65 18.81
CA THR A 375 28.14 9.89 19.93
C THR A 375 27.60 10.93 20.91
N VAL A 376 27.08 12.04 20.40
CA VAL A 376 26.58 13.13 21.25
C VAL A 376 25.22 12.79 21.86
N ALA A 377 24.34 12.11 21.12
CA ALA A 377 23.07 11.60 21.63
C ALA A 377 23.27 10.66 22.82
N ASN A 378 24.30 9.80 22.80
CA ASN A 378 24.67 8.95 23.94
C ASN A 378 25.01 9.76 25.20
N SER A 379 25.66 10.92 25.05
CA SER A 379 25.98 11.79 26.19
C SER A 379 24.83 12.66 26.68
N VAL A 380 23.91 13.06 25.80
CA VAL A 380 22.88 14.06 26.10
C VAL A 380 21.56 13.39 26.51
N PHE A 381 21.16 12.32 25.84
CA PHE A 381 19.83 11.74 25.98
C PHE A 381 19.77 10.54 26.94
N LEU A 382 20.90 9.94 27.32
CA LEU A 382 20.92 8.87 28.31
C LEU A 382 21.13 9.43 29.71
N GLN A 383 20.10 9.33 30.55
CA GLN A 383 20.12 9.82 31.94
C GLN A 383 19.63 8.73 32.87
N GLU A 384 20.50 8.28 33.78
CA GLU A 384 20.19 7.26 34.80
C GLU A 384 19.59 5.96 34.21
N GLY A 385 20.02 5.57 32.99
CA GLY A 385 19.52 4.37 32.30
C GLY A 385 18.19 4.56 31.55
N ASN A 386 17.66 5.79 31.52
CA ASN A 386 16.48 6.19 30.74
C ASN A 386 16.90 6.96 29.49
N LEU A 387 16.03 6.96 28.47
CA LEU A 387 16.15 7.82 27.29
C LEU A 387 15.27 9.05 27.49
N VAL A 388 15.90 10.19 27.78
CA VAL A 388 15.26 11.47 28.10
C VAL A 388 15.61 12.47 27.01
N ILE A 389 14.61 12.90 26.25
CA ILE A 389 14.77 13.73 25.06
C ILE A 389 13.84 14.93 25.17
N ASP A 390 14.36 16.14 24.98
CA ASP A 390 13.55 17.33 24.74
C ASP A 390 13.79 17.81 23.32
N THR A 391 12.77 17.76 22.47
CA THR A 391 12.87 18.11 21.05
C THR A 391 12.69 19.59 20.77
N LYS A 392 12.49 20.43 21.79
CA LYS A 392 12.25 21.87 21.62
C LYS A 392 13.36 22.59 20.86
N ASP A 393 14.62 22.19 21.08
CA ASP A 393 15.79 22.73 20.39
C ASP A 393 16.90 21.65 20.33
N LEU A 394 16.80 20.75 19.36
CA LEU A 394 17.74 19.62 19.23
C LEU A 394 19.12 20.07 18.76
N VAL A 395 19.19 21.08 17.89
CA VAL A 395 20.46 21.64 17.40
C VAL A 395 21.31 22.16 18.57
N SER A 396 20.70 22.94 19.47
CA SER A 396 21.39 23.42 20.67
C SER A 396 21.68 22.28 21.66
N ALA A 397 20.71 21.38 21.91
CA ALA A 397 20.89 20.27 22.84
C ALA A 397 22.04 19.34 22.42
N LEU A 398 22.20 19.11 21.12
CA LEU A 398 23.27 18.28 20.55
C LEU A 398 24.55 19.07 20.26
N SER A 399 24.55 20.40 20.40
CA SER A 399 25.70 21.26 20.09
C SER A 399 26.24 21.05 18.68
N ILE A 400 25.35 20.94 17.70
CA ILE A 400 25.70 20.77 16.27
C ILE A 400 25.24 21.96 15.44
N THR A 401 25.66 22.01 14.18
CA THR A 401 25.04 22.88 13.18
C THR A 401 23.76 22.22 12.65
N ASP A 402 22.71 23.01 12.39
CA ASP A 402 21.47 22.56 11.77
C ASP A 402 21.78 21.80 10.45
N PRO A 403 21.51 20.48 10.41
CA PRO A 403 21.91 19.64 9.29
C PRO A 403 21.07 19.86 8.03
N TRP A 404 19.85 20.39 8.17
CA TRP A 404 18.96 20.63 7.03
C TRP A 404 18.13 21.89 7.21
N HIS A 405 18.85 23.01 7.16
CA HIS A 405 18.27 24.33 7.34
C HIS A 405 17.00 24.58 6.53
N GLY A 406 16.00 25.18 7.21
CA GLY A 406 14.70 25.51 6.63
C GLY A 406 13.69 24.36 6.64
N ASN A 407 14.04 23.20 7.21
CA ASN A 407 13.15 22.05 7.35
C ASN A 407 12.93 21.72 8.82
N ASN A 408 11.81 21.05 9.12
CA ASN A 408 11.56 20.55 10.46
C ASN A 408 12.25 19.19 10.62
N ASN A 409 13.44 19.17 11.23
CA ASN A 409 14.25 17.96 11.27
C ASN A 409 13.61 16.87 12.13
N THR A 410 13.84 15.62 11.75
CA THR A 410 13.42 14.44 12.51
C THR A 410 14.62 13.82 13.21
N LEU A 411 14.48 13.54 14.50
CA LEU A 411 15.39 12.74 15.29
C LEU A 411 14.98 11.28 15.21
N SER A 412 15.90 10.41 14.81
CA SER A 412 15.71 8.97 14.67
C SER A 412 16.78 8.22 15.45
N ILE A 413 16.38 7.38 16.40
CA ILE A 413 17.28 6.66 17.31
C ILE A 413 16.98 5.17 17.26
N LEU A 414 17.98 4.36 16.90
CA LEU A 414 18.01 2.92 17.14
C LEU A 414 18.66 2.67 18.50
N TYR A 415 17.95 2.01 19.41
CA TYR A 415 18.43 1.71 20.76
C TYR A 415 18.06 0.29 21.19
N SER A 416 18.73 -0.21 22.23
CA SER A 416 18.47 -1.53 22.80
C SER A 416 18.10 -1.46 24.27
N TYR A 417 17.36 -2.47 24.70
CA TYR A 417 17.13 -2.81 26.10
C TYR A 417 17.04 -4.33 26.23
N GLY A 418 17.90 -4.92 27.07
CA GLY A 418 18.08 -6.37 27.08
C GLY A 418 18.53 -6.89 25.72
N VAL A 419 17.77 -7.82 25.14
CA VAL A 419 18.03 -8.42 23.82
C VAL A 419 17.23 -7.79 22.68
N HIS A 420 16.32 -6.87 23.00
CA HIS A 420 15.40 -6.28 22.05
C HIS A 420 15.94 -4.94 21.52
N LEU A 421 15.59 -4.65 20.26
CA LEU A 421 15.88 -3.40 19.58
C LEU A 421 14.60 -2.59 19.39
N TYR A 422 14.73 -1.29 19.49
CA TYR A 422 13.63 -0.34 19.40
C TYR A 422 14.06 0.86 18.55
N ILE A 423 13.07 1.50 17.93
CA ILE A 423 13.27 2.73 17.19
C ILE A 423 12.42 3.83 17.83
N PHE A 424 13.05 4.97 18.10
CA PHE A 424 12.39 6.20 18.49
C PHE A 424 12.51 7.21 17.35
N THR A 425 11.41 7.89 17.05
CA THR A 425 11.35 8.97 16.08
C THR A 425 10.56 10.14 16.66
N ALA A 426 11.05 11.37 16.46
CA ALA A 426 10.31 12.58 16.80
C ALA A 426 10.77 13.76 15.92
N ALA A 427 9.85 14.66 15.58
CA ALA A 427 10.21 15.90 14.91
C ALA A 427 10.66 16.93 15.94
N GLU A 428 11.45 17.91 15.50
CA GLU A 428 11.73 19.08 16.33
C GLU A 428 10.42 19.76 16.79
N GLN A 429 10.47 20.37 17.97
CA GLN A 429 9.39 21.13 18.59
C GLN A 429 8.13 20.31 18.96
N THR A 430 8.26 19.00 19.12
CA THR A 430 7.13 18.11 19.50
C THR A 430 7.01 17.87 21.00
N GLY A 431 8.02 18.27 21.78
CA GLY A 431 8.01 18.25 23.24
C GLY A 431 9.04 17.30 23.85
N ALA A 432 8.79 16.92 25.10
CA ALA A 432 9.68 16.08 25.90
C ALA A 432 9.19 14.62 25.93
N TYR A 433 10.14 13.70 25.80
CA TYR A 433 9.95 12.26 25.79
C TYR A 433 10.82 11.63 26.86
N ASN A 434 10.23 10.73 27.65
CA ASN A 434 10.95 9.99 28.69
C ASN A 434 10.59 8.50 28.58
N ILE A 435 11.52 7.73 28.05
CA ILE A 435 11.40 6.28 27.93
C ILE A 435 12.26 5.65 29.02
N THR A 436 11.60 4.93 29.91
CA THR A 436 12.20 4.22 31.03
C THR A 436 12.10 2.71 30.79
N PRO A 437 12.85 1.88 31.52
CA PRO A 437 12.65 0.43 31.51
C PRO A 437 11.20 -0.02 31.77
N SER A 438 10.41 0.75 32.51
CA SER A 438 9.00 0.43 32.79
C SER A 438 8.03 0.90 31.70
N THR A 439 8.40 1.87 30.86
CA THR A 439 7.54 2.39 29.78
C THR A 439 7.95 1.89 28.40
N ILE A 440 9.10 1.21 28.28
CA ILE A 440 9.66 0.76 26.99
C ILE A 440 8.76 -0.19 26.19
N SER A 441 7.82 -0.88 26.83
CA SER A 441 6.82 -1.71 26.11
C SER A 441 5.89 -0.88 25.22
N ALA A 442 5.77 0.43 25.47
CA ALA A 442 5.05 1.36 24.59
C ALA A 442 5.90 1.85 23.42
N SER A 443 7.22 1.63 23.46
CA SER A 443 8.10 1.96 22.35
C SER A 443 7.95 0.97 21.20
N ALA A 444 8.19 1.46 19.99
CA ALA A 444 8.05 0.65 18.79
C ALA A 444 9.24 -0.31 18.66
N GLN A 445 8.99 -1.60 18.94
CA GLN A 445 10.00 -2.64 18.80
C GLN A 445 10.30 -2.91 17.32
N VAL A 446 11.56 -3.17 17.02
CA VAL A 446 12.03 -3.58 15.70
C VAL A 446 11.46 -4.97 15.35
N PRO A 447 10.85 -5.17 14.16
CA PRO A 447 10.33 -6.47 13.75
C PRO A 447 11.47 -7.47 13.49
N THR A 448 11.14 -8.76 13.52
CA THR A 448 12.07 -9.78 12.99
C THR A 448 12.10 -9.67 11.48
N ILE A 449 13.30 -9.46 10.91
CA ILE A 449 13.49 -9.29 9.47
C ILE A 449 14.29 -10.49 8.95
N ALA A 450 13.76 -11.16 7.93
CA ALA A 450 14.41 -12.29 7.27
C ALA A 450 15.18 -11.83 6.03
N THR A 451 16.35 -12.42 5.80
CA THR A 451 17.07 -12.30 4.52
C THR A 451 16.42 -13.23 3.51
N THR A 452 15.82 -12.69 2.47
CA THR A 452 15.02 -13.44 1.48
C THR A 452 15.69 -13.60 0.12
N HIS A 453 16.64 -12.72 -0.23
CA HIS A 453 17.29 -12.65 -1.54
C HIS A 453 18.81 -12.81 -1.49
N GLY A 454 19.35 -13.26 -0.35
CA GLY A 454 20.76 -13.61 -0.21
C GLY A 454 21.68 -12.40 -0.09
N ALA A 455 21.16 -11.27 0.40
CA ALA A 455 21.98 -10.13 0.78
C ALA A 455 23.13 -10.57 1.70
N SER A 456 24.30 -9.96 1.53
CA SER A 456 25.46 -10.19 2.41
C SER A 456 25.41 -9.37 3.70
N ILE A 457 24.31 -8.65 3.91
CA ILE A 457 24.00 -7.85 5.09
C ILE A 457 22.80 -8.45 5.85
N SER A 458 22.64 -8.04 7.11
CA SER A 458 21.42 -8.32 7.87
C SER A 458 20.73 -7.01 8.19
N ILE A 459 19.59 -6.75 7.55
CA ILE A 459 18.80 -5.55 7.83
C ILE A 459 18.26 -5.64 9.26
N ILE A 460 18.41 -4.54 10.00
CA ILE A 460 17.92 -4.42 11.38
C ILE A 460 16.58 -3.72 11.39
N GLY A 461 16.42 -2.61 10.68
CA GLY A 461 15.18 -1.85 10.68
C GLY A 461 15.32 -0.60 9.85
N ALA A 462 14.21 0.08 9.62
CA ALA A 462 14.19 1.29 8.82
C ALA A 462 13.17 2.30 9.34
N VAL A 463 13.36 3.57 8.98
CA VAL A 463 12.38 4.64 9.17
C VAL A 463 12.18 5.42 7.89
N TRP A 464 10.97 5.95 7.75
CA TRP A 464 10.58 6.94 6.75
C TRP A 464 10.00 8.15 7.46
N GLY A 465 10.81 9.21 7.61
CA GLY A 465 10.51 10.35 8.46
C GLY A 465 10.23 9.94 9.90
N LEU A 466 8.99 10.13 10.35
CA LEU A 466 8.55 9.77 11.70
C LEU A 466 8.07 8.33 11.85
N LEU A 467 7.91 7.58 10.76
CA LEU A 467 7.38 6.22 10.82
C LEU A 467 8.51 5.20 10.89
N GLN A 468 8.42 4.29 11.86
CA GLN A 468 9.15 3.04 11.79
C GLN A 468 8.52 2.18 10.68
N VAL A 469 9.35 1.73 9.73
CA VAL A 469 8.95 0.74 8.75
C VAL A 469 8.74 -0.59 9.47
N LYS A 470 7.56 -1.20 9.26
CA LYS A 470 7.22 -2.54 9.77
C LYS A 470 6.81 -3.51 8.67
N THR A 471 6.55 -3.00 7.47
CA THR A 471 6.10 -3.75 6.31
C THR A 471 7.21 -4.66 5.77
N SER A 472 6.92 -5.96 5.67
CA SER A 472 7.91 -6.97 5.26
C SER A 472 8.45 -6.76 3.85
N SER A 473 7.61 -6.34 2.90
CA SER A 473 8.01 -6.13 1.50
C SER A 473 9.06 -5.03 1.31
N VAL A 474 9.07 -4.03 2.19
CA VAL A 474 10.12 -2.98 2.19
C VAL A 474 11.47 -3.62 2.52
N PHE A 475 11.51 -4.52 3.50
CA PHE A 475 12.74 -5.21 3.88
C PHE A 475 13.21 -6.21 2.83
N GLU A 476 12.28 -6.92 2.18
CA GLU A 476 12.60 -7.80 1.04
C GLU A 476 13.17 -6.99 -0.13
N SER A 477 12.60 -5.82 -0.42
CA SER A 477 13.10 -4.91 -1.46
C SER A 477 14.50 -4.41 -1.14
N LEU A 478 14.76 -3.98 0.10
CA LEU A 478 16.08 -3.57 0.55
C LEU A 478 17.11 -4.71 0.47
N ASP A 479 16.73 -5.94 0.85
CA ASP A 479 17.56 -7.14 0.74
C ASP A 479 17.93 -7.41 -0.72
N TYR A 480 16.94 -7.34 -1.61
CA TYR A 480 17.12 -7.52 -3.05
C TYR A 480 18.06 -6.46 -3.65
N GLN A 481 17.85 -5.17 -3.34
CA GLN A 481 18.71 -4.09 -3.84
C GLN A 481 20.17 -4.29 -3.45
N GLN A 482 20.42 -4.75 -2.23
CA GLN A 482 21.76 -5.09 -1.78
C GLN A 482 22.33 -6.30 -2.52
N ALA A 483 21.53 -7.36 -2.69
CA ALA A 483 21.95 -8.59 -3.34
C ALA A 483 22.37 -8.37 -4.80
N ILE A 484 21.67 -7.50 -5.53
CA ILE A 484 22.04 -7.14 -6.92
C ILE A 484 23.11 -6.05 -7.00
N GLY A 485 23.49 -5.44 -5.88
CA GLY A 485 24.48 -4.36 -5.82
C GLY A 485 24.02 -3.07 -6.50
N TRP A 486 22.71 -2.83 -6.59
CA TRP A 486 22.14 -1.60 -7.14
C TRP A 486 21.85 -0.59 -6.02
N GLY A 487 21.57 0.66 -6.41
CA GLY A 487 21.11 1.69 -5.47
C GLY A 487 19.60 1.76 -5.42
N PHE A 488 19.05 2.48 -4.46
CA PHE A 488 17.62 2.73 -4.39
C PHE A 488 17.35 4.20 -4.10
N GLN A 489 16.20 4.66 -4.57
CA GLN A 489 15.71 6.00 -4.26
C GLN A 489 15.01 5.97 -2.90
N VAL A 490 15.21 7.04 -2.13
CA VAL A 490 14.62 7.19 -0.81
C VAL A 490 13.29 7.94 -0.95
N ASP A 491 12.23 7.19 -1.19
CA ASP A 491 10.88 7.68 -1.46
C ASP A 491 9.81 6.74 -0.90
N SER A 492 8.55 7.13 -1.08
CA SER A 492 7.38 6.37 -0.63
C SER A 492 7.14 5.11 -1.47
N ASP A 493 7.70 5.01 -2.68
CA ASP A 493 7.56 3.80 -3.51
C ASP A 493 8.35 2.64 -2.89
N LEU A 494 9.52 2.93 -2.32
CA LEU A 494 10.29 1.94 -1.58
C LEU A 494 9.84 1.80 -0.13
N PHE A 495 9.68 2.91 0.60
CA PHE A 495 9.46 2.87 2.06
C PHE A 495 7.99 2.70 2.45
N GLY A 496 7.07 2.77 1.50
CA GLY A 496 5.63 2.64 1.72
C GLY A 496 4.98 3.95 2.20
N VAL A 497 4.03 3.81 3.14
CA VAL A 497 3.18 4.94 3.58
C VAL A 497 4.00 6.12 4.06
N ASP A 498 3.76 7.29 3.44
CA ASP A 498 4.32 8.56 3.86
C ASP A 498 3.60 9.09 5.11
N GLY A 499 4.28 9.03 6.26
CA GLY A 499 3.78 9.57 7.53
C GLY A 499 3.93 11.08 7.68
N MET A 500 4.57 11.77 6.72
CA MET A 500 4.72 13.21 6.72
C MET A 500 4.49 13.82 5.31
N PRO A 501 3.28 13.68 4.73
CA PRO A 501 3.03 14.15 3.35
C PRO A 501 3.33 15.63 3.17
N GLY A 502 4.07 15.96 2.11
CA GLY A 502 4.44 17.34 1.78
C GLY A 502 5.48 17.98 2.72
N VAL A 503 6.04 17.21 3.65
CA VAL A 503 7.13 17.64 4.54
C VAL A 503 8.39 16.87 4.18
N ALA A 504 9.48 17.61 3.95
CA ALA A 504 10.77 17.04 3.67
C ALA A 504 11.21 16.11 4.80
N LYS A 505 11.65 14.89 4.46
CA LYS A 505 12.06 13.89 5.44
C LYS A 505 13.26 13.07 4.97
N VAL A 506 13.74 12.21 5.84
CA VAL A 506 14.82 11.27 5.55
C VAL A 506 14.32 9.83 5.65
N GLY A 507 14.89 8.96 4.82
CA GLY A 507 14.82 7.52 5.01
C GLY A 507 16.13 7.02 5.61
N ILE A 508 16.03 6.15 6.61
CA ILE A 508 17.18 5.52 7.26
C ILE A 508 16.99 4.02 7.26
N VAL A 509 18.03 3.28 6.88
CA VAL A 509 18.08 1.82 6.95
C VAL A 509 19.27 1.42 7.81
N TRP A 510 19.02 0.79 8.96
CA TRP A 510 20.05 0.18 9.78
C TRP A 510 20.26 -1.28 9.38
N PHE A 511 21.53 -1.70 9.31
CA PHE A 511 21.90 -3.06 8.95
C PHE A 511 23.20 -3.47 9.61
N ARG A 512 23.48 -4.77 9.67
CA ARG A 512 24.81 -5.31 9.95
C ARG A 512 25.48 -5.68 8.65
N ASN A 513 26.72 -5.23 8.46
CA ASN A 513 27.53 -5.67 7.33
C ASN A 513 27.99 -7.14 7.50
N ALA A 514 28.72 -7.67 6.53
CA ALA A 514 29.23 -9.04 6.56
C ALA A 514 30.13 -9.38 7.79
N THR A 515 30.70 -8.37 8.47
CA THR A 515 31.49 -8.56 9.70
C THR A 515 30.65 -8.50 10.97
N GLY A 516 29.32 -8.29 10.85
CA GLY A 516 28.41 -8.11 11.96
C GLY A 516 28.38 -6.70 12.55
N SER A 517 29.09 -5.74 11.96
CA SER A 517 29.16 -4.37 12.44
C SER A 517 27.90 -3.60 12.06
N LEU A 518 27.30 -2.89 13.02
CA LEU A 518 26.17 -2.00 12.78
C LEU A 518 26.59 -0.87 11.83
N GLN A 519 25.78 -0.65 10.81
CA GLN A 519 25.88 0.41 9.82
C GLN A 519 24.49 1.05 9.64
N ALA A 520 24.46 2.22 9.02
CA ALA A 520 23.22 2.80 8.54
C ALA A 520 23.45 3.48 7.18
N ILE A 521 22.43 3.42 6.34
CA ILE A 521 22.28 4.27 5.16
C ILE A 521 21.23 5.31 5.44
N VAL A 522 21.51 6.54 5.03
CA VAL A 522 20.62 7.68 5.21
C VAL A 522 20.54 8.44 3.91
N GLY A 523 19.32 8.77 3.49
CA GLY A 523 19.09 9.65 2.35
C GLY A 523 17.94 10.60 2.66
N ARG A 524 18.02 11.81 2.08
CA ARG A 524 16.90 12.74 2.03
C ARG A 524 15.88 12.24 1.00
N GLU A 525 14.62 12.63 1.17
CA GLU A 525 13.55 12.32 0.23
C GLU A 525 13.95 12.59 -1.23
N ASN A 526 13.67 11.63 -2.11
CA ASN A 526 14.08 11.55 -3.52
C ASN A 526 15.59 11.40 -3.78
N GLY A 527 16.41 11.27 -2.73
CA GLY A 527 17.84 11.01 -2.86
C GLY A 527 18.12 9.55 -3.23
N TRP A 528 19.19 9.32 -4.01
CA TRP A 528 19.67 7.97 -4.32
C TRP A 528 20.76 7.53 -3.36
N VAL A 529 20.62 6.34 -2.81
CA VAL A 529 21.57 5.73 -1.87
C VAL A 529 21.92 4.30 -2.30
N LYS A 530 23.02 3.75 -1.78
CA LYS A 530 23.48 2.40 -2.08
C LYS A 530 24.26 1.80 -0.92
N PHE A 531 23.98 0.52 -0.62
CA PHE A 531 24.61 -0.30 0.43
C PHE A 531 26.13 -0.40 0.36
#